data_AF-A0A1G2DSM9-F1
#
_entry.id   AF-A0A1G2DSM9-F1
#
_cell.length_a   1.000
_cell.length_b   1.000
_cell.length_c   1.000
_cell.angle_alpha   90.00
_cell.angle_beta   90.00
_cell.angle_gamma   90.00
#
_symmetry.space_group_name_H-M   'P 1'
#
loop_
_entity.id
_entity.type
_entity.pdbx_description
1 polymer ?
#
loop_
_entity_poly.entity_id
_entity_poly.type
_entity_poly.pdbx_seq_one_letter_code
_entity_poly.pdbx_strand_id
1 'polypeptide(L)'
;MGTRACERLVKELNMDPAAKFGTSNPDEVGRKIAEGCRQYYASGPLCALVLQGYDVVRAVRALIGNTLPSKAAKGTIRGDFGEPEDMGKLILGAARNLIHASDSPAEAEREIAVWFSPAEILSAEG
;
A
#
# COMPACT_ATOMS: atom_id res chain seq x y z
N MET A 1 0.67 10.23 10.57
CA MET A 1 0.36 8.94 9.87
C MET A 1 -0.53 8.03 10.71
N GLY A 2 -0.36 7.94 12.03
CA GLY A 2 -1.09 7.02 12.90
C GLY A 2 -2.61 7.16 12.97
N THR A 3 -3.13 8.39 13.03
CA THR A 3 -4.56 8.65 13.25
C THR A 3 -5.44 8.04 12.15
N ARG A 4 -5.06 8.22 10.89
CA ARG A 4 -5.76 7.64 9.73
C ARG A 4 -5.77 6.11 9.76
N ALA A 5 -4.70 5.50 10.27
CA ALA A 5 -4.60 4.05 10.35
C ALA A 5 -5.57 3.49 11.40
N CYS A 6 -5.63 4.10 12.58
CA CYS A 6 -6.62 3.73 13.61
C CYS A 6 -8.07 3.94 13.12
N GLU A 7 -8.35 5.06 12.46
CA GLU A 7 -9.69 5.33 11.92
C GLU A 7 -10.11 4.28 10.89
N ARG A 8 -9.19 3.87 10.00
CA ARG A 8 -9.45 2.85 8.99
C ARG A 8 -9.71 1.48 9.61
N LEU A 9 -8.91 1.09 10.61
CA LEU A 9 -9.11 -0.16 11.35
C LEU A 9 -10.53 -0.24 11.94
N VAL A 10 -10.99 0.82 12.59
CA VAL A 10 -12.31 0.84 13.22
C VAL A 10 -13.43 0.94 12.18
N LYS A 11 -13.36 1.93 11.28
CA LYS A 11 -14.50 2.29 10.41
C LYS A 11 -14.64 1.39 9.19
N GLU A 12 -13.52 0.95 8.61
CA GLU A 12 -13.56 0.21 7.35
C GLU A 12 -13.37 -1.29 7.51
N LEU A 13 -12.67 -1.69 8.58
CA LEU A 13 -12.25 -3.06 8.84
C LEU A 13 -12.91 -3.68 10.09
N ASN A 14 -13.72 -2.89 10.81
CA ASN A 14 -14.41 -3.30 12.04
C ASN A 14 -13.47 -3.98 13.05
N MET A 15 -12.27 -3.43 13.20
CA MET A 15 -11.18 -3.99 13.99
C MET A 15 -10.78 -3.02 15.11
N ASP A 16 -10.75 -3.52 16.35
CA ASP A 16 -10.25 -2.77 17.50
C ASP A 16 -8.71 -2.69 17.46
N PRO A 17 -8.12 -1.49 17.36
CA PRO A 17 -6.66 -1.33 17.39
C PRO A 17 -6.03 -1.88 18.68
N ALA A 18 -6.68 -1.72 19.84
CA ALA A 18 -6.14 -2.21 21.10
C ALA A 18 -6.06 -3.75 21.11
N ALA A 19 -7.13 -4.42 20.71
CA ALA A 19 -7.14 -5.88 20.58
C ALA A 19 -6.13 -6.41 19.55
N LYS A 20 -5.96 -5.72 18.40
CA LYS A 20 -5.07 -6.18 17.31
C LYS A 20 -3.60 -5.87 17.56
N PHE A 21 -3.29 -4.68 18.10
CA PHE A 21 -1.92 -4.16 18.19
C PHE A 21 -1.40 -4.08 19.62
N GLY A 22 -2.24 -4.34 20.63
CA GLY A 22 -1.94 -4.15 22.04
C GLY A 22 -1.94 -2.68 22.48
N THR A 23 -2.39 -1.77 21.61
CA THR A 23 -2.39 -0.32 21.84
C THR A 23 -3.41 0.36 20.93
N SER A 24 -4.06 1.41 21.44
CA SER A 24 -4.89 2.33 20.64
C SER A 24 -4.18 3.65 20.36
N ASN A 25 -2.94 3.82 20.84
CA ASN A 25 -2.13 5.01 20.54
C ASN A 25 -1.84 5.06 19.03
N PRO A 26 -2.26 6.13 18.32
CA PRO A 26 -2.13 6.19 16.87
C PRO A 26 -0.70 6.04 16.35
N ASP A 27 0.29 6.64 17.02
CA ASP A 27 1.68 6.59 16.56
C ASP A 27 2.31 5.22 16.77
N GLU A 28 1.94 4.52 17.84
CA GLU A 28 2.36 3.13 18.06
C GLU A 28 1.71 2.18 17.05
N VAL A 29 0.41 2.34 16.79
CA VAL A 29 -0.29 1.56 15.76
C VAL A 29 0.33 1.80 14.39
N GLY A 30 0.59 3.06 14.04
CA GLY A 30 1.24 3.43 12.79
C GLY A 30 2.61 2.78 12.63
N ARG A 31 3.43 2.78 13.68
CA ARG A 31 4.75 2.10 13.68
C ARG A 31 4.63 0.59 13.49
N LYS A 32 3.66 -0.06 14.15
CA LYS A 32 3.43 -1.51 14.01
C LYS A 32 2.94 -1.89 12.62
N ILE A 33 2.07 -1.08 12.01
CA ILE A 33 1.63 -1.29 10.62
C ILE A 33 2.80 -1.12 9.65
N ALA A 34 3.61 -0.07 9.82
CA ALA A 34 4.80 0.13 9.01
C ALA A 34 5.78 -1.05 9.10
N GLU A 35 5.94 -1.61 10.30
CA GLU A 35 6.73 -2.82 10.51
C GLU A 35 6.12 -4.05 9.80
N GLY A 36 4.80 -4.24 9.88
CA GLY A 36 4.10 -5.26 9.11
C GLY A 36 4.34 -5.13 7.60
N CYS A 37 4.30 -3.91 7.06
CA CYS A 37 4.61 -3.66 5.66
C CYS A 37 6.05 -4.02 5.31
N ARG A 38 7.03 -3.67 6.15
CA ARG A 38 8.44 -4.06 5.93
C ARG A 38 8.63 -5.57 5.91
N GLN A 39 8.04 -6.27 6.88
CA GLN A 39 8.12 -7.73 6.94
C GLN A 39 7.48 -8.37 5.70
N TYR A 40 6.36 -7.80 5.24
CA TYR A 40 5.71 -8.28 4.02
C TYR A 40 6.59 -8.06 2.78
N TYR A 41 7.14 -6.86 2.58
CA TYR A 41 8.05 -6.59 1.46
C TYR A 41 9.32 -7.46 1.50
N ALA A 42 9.82 -7.81 2.68
CA ALA A 42 10.98 -8.69 2.85
C ALA A 42 10.65 -10.19 2.74
N SER A 43 9.37 -10.57 2.70
CA SER A 43 8.94 -11.98 2.73
C SER A 43 9.14 -12.72 1.40
N GLY A 44 9.48 -12.02 0.32
CA GLY A 44 9.69 -12.61 -0.99
C GLY A 44 10.27 -11.62 -2.00
N PRO A 45 10.53 -12.08 -3.23
CA PRO A 45 10.99 -11.19 -4.30
C PRO A 45 9.90 -10.16 -4.63
N LEU A 46 10.34 -8.94 -4.91
CA LEU A 46 9.49 -7.85 -5.38
C LEU A 46 10.01 -7.33 -6.71
N CYS A 47 9.12 -6.75 -7.50
CA CYS A 47 9.44 -6.02 -8.72
C CYS A 47 9.10 -4.55 -8.50
N ALA A 48 10.12 -3.68 -8.51
CA ALA A 48 9.94 -2.24 -8.46
C ALA A 48 9.92 -1.68 -9.90
N LEU A 49 9.05 -0.72 -10.17
CA LEU A 49 8.86 -0.09 -11.47
C LEU A 49 8.67 1.41 -11.29
N VAL A 50 9.20 2.21 -12.21
CA VAL A 50 8.89 3.64 -12.35
C VAL A 50 8.09 3.84 -13.63
N LEU A 51 6.92 4.47 -13.51
CA LEU A 51 6.03 4.73 -14.63
C LEU A 51 5.97 6.24 -14.91
N GLN A 52 6.03 6.61 -16.19
CA GLN A 52 5.95 7.99 -16.66
C GLN A 52 4.73 8.15 -17.55
N GLY A 53 4.07 9.31 -17.46
CA GLY A 53 2.96 9.66 -18.33
C GLY A 53 2.15 10.84 -17.79
N TYR A 54 1.19 11.30 -18.58
CA TYR A 54 0.25 12.34 -18.15
C TYR A 54 -0.58 11.83 -16.98
N ASP A 55 -0.55 12.56 -15.86
CA ASP A 55 -1.35 12.26 -14.66
C ASP A 55 -1.17 10.82 -14.16
N VAL A 56 0.05 10.29 -14.30
CA VAL A 56 0.38 8.87 -14.12
C VAL A 56 0.06 8.35 -12.72
N VAL A 57 0.27 9.16 -11.68
CA VAL A 57 -0.06 8.77 -10.30
C VAL A 57 -1.55 8.46 -10.16
N ARG A 58 -2.43 9.34 -10.66
CA ARG A 58 -3.88 9.11 -10.62
C ARG A 58 -4.27 7.92 -11.50
N ALA A 59 -3.72 7.84 -12.72
CA ALA A 59 -4.03 6.77 -13.67
C ALA A 59 -3.66 5.39 -13.12
N VAL A 60 -2.45 5.23 -12.57
CA VAL A 60 -1.97 3.98 -11.96
C VAL A 60 -2.83 3.60 -10.76
N ARG A 61 -3.19 4.55 -9.89
CA ARG A 61 -4.08 4.26 -8.75
C ARG A 61 -5.48 3.82 -9.18
N ALA A 62 -6.01 4.40 -10.25
CA ALA A 62 -7.29 3.97 -10.82
C ALA A 62 -7.21 2.54 -11.38
N LEU A 63 -6.10 2.19 -12.06
CA LEU A 63 -5.85 0.83 -12.57
C LEU A 63 -5.71 -0.20 -11.44
N ILE A 64 -5.03 0.18 -10.35
CA ILE A 64 -4.80 -0.71 -9.21
C ILE A 64 -6.08 -1.02 -8.45
N GLY A 65 -6.95 -0.02 -8.24
CA GLY A 65 -8.20 -0.17 -7.49
C GLY A 65 -8.05 -0.02 -5.97
N ASN A 66 -9.17 -0.21 -5.26
CA ASN A 66 -9.25 0.01 -3.81
C ASN A 66 -8.22 -0.82 -3.05
N THR A 67 -7.69 -0.28 -1.94
CA THR A 67 -6.70 -0.97 -1.09
C THR A 67 -7.18 -2.33 -0.59
N LEU A 68 -8.49 -2.52 -0.42
CA LEU A 68 -9.13 -3.78 -0.09
C LEU A 68 -9.63 -4.46 -1.38
N PRO A 69 -9.09 -5.63 -1.77
CA PRO A 69 -9.56 -6.38 -2.94
C PRO A 69 -11.07 -6.59 -2.99
N SER A 70 -11.70 -6.88 -1.85
CA SER A 70 -13.14 -7.08 -1.71
C SER A 70 -13.99 -5.84 -2.02
N LYS A 71 -13.38 -4.64 -1.99
CA LYS A 71 -14.01 -3.36 -2.34
C LYS A 71 -13.47 -2.78 -3.65
N ALA A 72 -12.56 -3.48 -4.33
CA ALA A 72 -12.01 -3.05 -5.61
C ALA A 72 -12.97 -3.41 -6.75
N ALA A 73 -13.13 -2.50 -7.72
CA ALA A 73 -14.00 -2.74 -8.85
C ALA A 73 -13.42 -3.83 -9.76
N LYS A 74 -14.29 -4.64 -10.36
CA LYS A 74 -13.90 -5.58 -11.42
C LYS A 74 -13.20 -4.84 -12.56
N GLY A 75 -12.14 -5.41 -13.12
CA GLY A 75 -11.28 -4.76 -14.12
C GLY A 75 -10.09 -4.00 -13.52
N THR A 76 -9.99 -3.88 -12.20
CA THR A 76 -8.80 -3.35 -11.52
C THR A 76 -7.89 -4.50 -11.09
N ILE A 77 -6.59 -4.24 -10.95
CA ILE A 77 -5.61 -5.27 -10.56
C ILE A 77 -6.04 -5.96 -9.26
N ARG A 78 -6.41 -5.19 -8.23
CA ARG A 78 -6.84 -5.76 -6.95
C ARG A 78 -8.21 -6.42 -7.01
N GLY A 79 -9.12 -5.95 -7.87
CA GLY A 79 -10.45 -6.54 -8.02
C GLY A 79 -10.44 -7.88 -8.74
N ASP A 80 -9.54 -8.04 -9.72
CA ASP A 80 -9.47 -9.25 -10.55
C ASP A 80 -8.52 -10.31 -9.99
N PHE A 81 -7.42 -9.90 -9.36
CA PHE A 81 -6.37 -10.82 -8.89
C PHE A 81 -6.23 -10.87 -7.37
N GLY A 82 -6.81 -9.92 -6.64
CA GLY A 82 -6.67 -9.87 -5.20
C GLY A 82 -7.51 -10.94 -4.52
N GLU A 83 -6.91 -11.64 -3.56
CA GLU A 83 -7.66 -12.59 -2.74
C GLU A 83 -8.62 -11.82 -1.82
N PRO A 84 -9.92 -12.19 -1.74
CA PRO A 84 -10.83 -11.67 -0.73
C PRO A 84 -10.23 -11.93 0.66
N GLU A 85 -10.10 -10.89 1.47
CA GLU A 85 -9.32 -10.95 2.70
C GLU A 85 -9.88 -11.99 3.68
N ASP A 86 -9.04 -12.93 4.10
CA ASP A 86 -9.08 -13.43 5.47
C ASP A 86 -8.31 -12.43 6.36
N MET A 87 -9.05 -11.50 6.95
CA MET A 87 -8.53 -10.45 7.83
C MET A 87 -7.77 -10.98 9.06
N GLY A 88 -7.89 -12.29 9.36
CA GLY A 88 -7.08 -12.99 10.36
C GLY A 88 -5.62 -13.16 9.96
N LYS A 89 -5.27 -13.05 8.67
CA LYS A 89 -3.92 -13.31 8.14
C LYS A 89 -3.05 -12.05 7.91
N LEU A 90 -3.56 -10.86 8.27
CA LEU A 90 -2.78 -9.62 8.18
C LEU A 90 -1.57 -9.68 9.13
N ILE A 91 -0.36 -9.59 8.58
CA ILE A 91 0.88 -9.45 9.36
C ILE A 91 0.89 -8.02 9.91
N LEU A 92 0.59 -7.86 11.20
CA LEU A 92 0.53 -6.56 11.88
C LEU A 92 -0.31 -5.52 11.11
N GLY A 93 -1.44 -5.94 10.54
CA GLY A 93 -2.35 -5.04 9.81
C GLY A 93 -1.91 -4.64 8.40
N ALA A 94 -0.81 -5.17 7.88
CA ALA A 94 -0.41 -4.99 6.49
C ALA A 94 -1.27 -5.86 5.56
N ALA A 95 -1.93 -5.22 4.59
CA ALA A 95 -2.76 -5.89 3.60
C ALA A 95 -1.90 -6.57 2.53
N ARG A 96 -2.23 -7.82 2.19
CA ARG A 96 -1.61 -8.56 1.07
C ARG A 96 -2.39 -8.28 -0.21
N ASN A 97 -2.30 -7.04 -0.71
CA ASN A 97 -3.11 -6.55 -1.82
C ASN A 97 -2.33 -6.38 -3.14
N LEU A 98 -1.35 -7.27 -3.34
CA LEU A 98 -0.54 -7.46 -4.55
C LEU A 98 0.44 -6.34 -4.90
N ILE A 99 0.01 -5.08 -4.91
CA ILE A 99 0.75 -3.97 -5.52
C ILE A 99 0.68 -2.70 -4.65
N HIS A 100 1.81 -1.99 -4.56
CA HIS A 100 1.92 -0.65 -3.99
C HIS A 100 2.01 0.40 -5.11
N ALA A 101 1.48 1.59 -4.86
CA ALA A 101 1.70 2.76 -5.70
C ALA A 101 1.64 4.03 -4.84
N SER A 102 2.48 5.00 -5.19
CA SER A 102 2.54 6.30 -4.54
C SER A 102 1.18 7.00 -4.59
N ASP A 103 0.83 7.74 -3.53
CA ASP A 103 -0.48 8.38 -3.41
C ASP A 103 -0.56 9.77 -4.04
N SER A 104 0.60 10.38 -4.30
CA SER A 104 0.78 11.74 -4.77
C SER A 104 2.11 11.89 -5.54
N PRO A 105 2.25 12.91 -6.40
CA PRO A 105 3.52 13.17 -7.09
C PRO A 105 4.70 13.40 -6.13
N ALA A 106 4.45 14.11 -5.01
CA ALA A 106 5.49 14.37 -4.02
C ALA A 106 5.96 13.11 -3.27
N GLU A 107 5.07 12.15 -3.00
CA GLU A 107 5.48 10.84 -2.48
C GLU A 107 6.17 10.01 -3.56
N ALA A 108 5.71 10.08 -4.82
CA ALA A 108 6.35 9.36 -5.92
C ALA A 108 7.83 9.76 -6.08
N GLU A 109 8.14 11.06 -6.07
CA GLU A 109 9.52 11.55 -6.10
C GLU A 109 10.37 11.01 -4.94
N ARG A 110 9.81 10.99 -3.72
CA ARG A 110 10.49 10.44 -2.53
C ARG A 110 10.74 8.95 -2.66
N GLU A 111 9.72 8.19 -3.05
CA GLU A 111 9.79 6.73 -3.17
C GLU A 111 10.77 6.31 -4.29
N ILE A 112 10.75 7.00 -5.44
CA ILE A 112 11.69 6.73 -6.54
C ILE A 112 13.15 6.83 -6.05
N ALA A 113 13.48 7.88 -5.31
CA ALA A 113 14.84 8.09 -4.78
C ALA A 113 15.26 7.04 -3.73
N VAL A 114 14.32 6.33 -3.10
CA VAL A 114 14.60 5.21 -2.19
C VAL A 114 14.89 3.93 -2.95
N TRP A 115 14.18 3.68 -4.05
CA TRP A 115 14.26 2.42 -4.79
C TRP A 115 15.29 2.41 -5.92
N PHE A 116 15.60 3.57 -6.49
CA PHE A 116 16.42 3.69 -7.69
C PHE A 116 17.41 4.85 -7.57
N SER A 117 18.64 4.59 -8.00
CA SER A 117 19.59 5.65 -8.32
C SER A 117 19.18 6.36 -9.62
N PRO A 118 19.60 7.62 -9.84
CA PRO A 118 19.28 8.34 -11.07
C PRO A 118 19.72 7.62 -12.36
N ALA A 119 20.77 6.80 -12.30
CA ALA A 119 21.28 6.04 -13.44
C ALA A 119 20.41 4.83 -13.83
N GLU A 120 19.55 4.37 -12.92
CA GLU A 120 18.62 3.25 -13.17
C GLU A 120 17.30 3.73 -13.78
N ILE A 121 17.07 5.04 -13.84
CA ILE A 121 15.88 5.64 -14.45
C ILE A 121 16.13 5.86 -15.93
N LEU A 122 15.40 5.11 -16.75
CA LEU A 122 15.43 5.26 -18.20
C LEU A 122 14.60 6.48 -18.61
N SER A 123 15.22 7.44 -19.31
CA SER A 123 14.48 8.48 -20.03
C SER A 123 14.18 7.99 -21.44
N ALA A 124 12.90 7.77 -21.76
CA ALA A 124 12.49 7.66 -23.15
C ALA A 124 12.30 9.09 -23.69
N GLU A 125 13.06 9.45 -24.73
CA GLU A 125 12.73 10.62 -25.55
C GLU A 125 11.41 10.29 -26.28
N GLY A 126 10.39 11.11 -26.04
CA GLY A 126 9.08 11.00 -26.70
C GLY A 126 9.07 11.66 -28.07
#